data_AF-A0A846AWA2-F1
#
_entry.id   AF-A0A846AWA2-F1
#
_cell.length_a   1.000
_cell.length_b   1.000
_cell.length_c   1.000
_cell.angle_alpha   90.00
_cell.angle_beta   90.00
_cell.angle_gamma   90.00
#
_symmetry.space_group_name_H-M   'P 1'
#
loop_
_entity.id
_entity.type
_entity.pdbx_description
1 polymer ?
#
loop_
_entity_poly.entity_id
_entity_poly.type
_entity_poly.pdbx_seq_one_letter_code
_entity_poly.pdbx_strand_id
1 'polypeptide(L)'
;MTLNNWLRICRYWYNRMLGERFNWWEQNRCPINACPLISHLPQLKDKPNYYNQKKQLPELKKAIVEVKHSGEHLDFSQVYSTVLQDVWMSARVN
;
A
#
# COMPACT_ATOMS: atom_id res chain seq x y z
N MET A 1 -7.03 13.64 -21.74
CA MET A 1 -6.20 12.41 -21.56
C MET A 1 -5.56 12.34 -20.18
N THR A 2 -5.01 13.45 -19.65
CA THR A 2 -4.32 13.55 -18.33
C THR A 2 -5.09 13.01 -17.12
N LEU A 3 -6.39 13.31 -17.00
CA LEU A 3 -7.20 12.88 -15.85
C LEU A 3 -7.35 11.34 -15.75
N ASN A 4 -7.41 10.64 -16.89
CA ASN A 4 -7.50 9.17 -16.91
C ASN A 4 -6.20 8.53 -16.40
N ASN A 5 -5.05 9.12 -16.73
CA ASN A 5 -3.75 8.65 -16.22
C ASN A 5 -3.66 8.83 -14.71
N TRP A 6 -4.11 9.98 -14.21
CA TRP A 6 -4.16 10.24 -12.77
C TRP A 6 -5.07 9.26 -12.04
N LEU A 7 -6.28 9.02 -12.59
CA LEU A 7 -7.20 8.03 -12.05
C LEU A 7 -6.56 6.63 -12.02
N ARG A 8 -5.83 6.26 -13.07
CA ARG A 8 -5.12 4.98 -13.16
C ARG A 8 -4.05 4.83 -12.08
N ILE A 9 -3.23 5.86 -11.88
CA ILE A 9 -2.21 5.91 -10.82
C ILE A 9 -2.88 5.80 -9.44
N CYS A 10 -3.94 6.59 -9.20
CA CYS A 10 -4.68 6.55 -7.93
C CYS A 10 -5.29 5.18 -7.64
N ARG A 11 -5.86 4.49 -8.65
CA ARG A 11 -6.39 3.12 -8.50
C ARG A 11 -5.31 2.12 -8.14
N TYR A 12 -4.16 2.19 -8.81
CA TYR A 12 -3.02 1.34 -8.47
C TYR A 12 -2.55 1.60 -7.04
N TRP A 13 -2.42 2.89 -6.68
CA TRP A 13 -1.99 3.31 -5.34
C TRP A 13 -2.94 2.83 -4.24
N TYR A 14 -4.25 2.98 -4.45
CA TYR A 14 -5.29 2.46 -3.56
C TYR A 14 -5.13 0.95 -3.33
N ASN A 15 -5.03 0.16 -4.41
CA ASN A 15 -4.89 -1.29 -4.33
C ASN A 15 -3.60 -1.72 -3.61
N ARG A 16 -2.49 -0.99 -3.85
CA ARG A 16 -1.23 -1.24 -3.16
C ARG A 16 -1.36 -1.03 -1.65
N MET A 17 -2.04 0.04 -1.21
CA MET A 17 -2.25 0.33 0.21
C MET A 17 -3.20 -0.67 0.89
N LEU A 18 -4.22 -1.16 0.17
CA LEU A 18 -5.04 -2.28 0.66
C LEU A 18 -4.18 -3.55 0.85
N GLY A 19 -3.32 -3.87 -0.12
CA GLY A 19 -2.40 -5.00 -0.02
C GLY A 19 -1.45 -4.93 1.18
N GLU A 20 -0.91 -3.75 1.49
CA GLU A 20 -0.08 -3.56 2.68
C GLU A 20 -0.82 -3.91 3.98
N ARG A 21 -2.11 -3.56 4.06
CA ARG A 21 -2.95 -3.83 5.23
C ARG A 21 -3.37 -5.30 5.33
N PHE A 22 -3.71 -5.94 4.22
CA PHE A 22 -3.96 -7.38 4.22
C PHE A 22 -2.73 -8.15 4.65
N ASN A 23 -1.55 -7.77 4.14
CA ASN A 23 -0.30 -8.38 4.55
C ASN A 23 0.02 -8.13 6.03
N TRP A 24 -0.26 -6.92 6.55
CA TRP A 24 -0.16 -6.65 7.98
C TRP A 24 -1.11 -7.55 8.80
N TRP A 25 -2.38 -7.64 8.42
CA TRP A 25 -3.37 -8.47 9.09
C TRP A 25 -2.97 -9.95 9.10
N GLU A 26 -2.50 -10.47 7.97
CA GLU A 26 -2.08 -11.87 7.84
C GLU A 26 -0.86 -12.20 8.70
N GLN A 27 0.10 -11.28 8.81
CA GLN A 27 1.30 -11.48 9.63
C GLN A 27 1.07 -11.28 11.14
N ASN A 28 0.00 -10.58 11.52
CA ASN A 28 -0.30 -10.28 12.93
C ASN A 28 -1.46 -11.13 13.49
N ARG A 29 -2.19 -11.88 12.67
CA ARG A 29 -3.26 -12.78 13.14
C ARG A 29 -2.67 -14.06 13.74
N CYS A 30 -3.28 -14.54 14.81
CA CYS A 30 -3.03 -15.88 15.37
C CYS A 30 -4.35 -16.69 15.30
N PRO A 31 -4.36 -17.94 14.84
CA PRO A 31 -5.56 -18.77 14.88
C PRO A 31 -5.96 -19.04 16.33
N ILE A 32 -7.19 -18.68 16.70
CA ILE A 32 -7.73 -18.79 18.08
C ILE A 32 -7.72 -20.25 18.59
N ASN A 33 -7.71 -21.23 17.68
CA ASN A 33 -7.78 -22.67 18.00
C ASN A 33 -6.48 -23.44 17.74
N ALA A 34 -5.35 -22.77 17.49
CA ALA A 34 -4.07 -23.45 17.38
C ALA A 34 -3.50 -23.72 18.79
N CYS A 35 -2.97 -24.92 19.03
CA CYS A 35 -2.25 -25.28 20.26
C CYS A 35 -1.20 -24.21 20.63
N PRO A 36 -0.84 -24.06 21.92
CA PRO A 36 0.25 -23.15 22.31
C PRO A 36 1.51 -23.57 21.57
N LEU A 37 1.87 -22.78 20.55
CA LEU A 37 2.97 -23.08 19.66
C LEU A 37 4.28 -22.88 20.43
N ILE A 38 4.96 -23.98 20.76
CA ILE A 38 6.36 -24.00 21.20
C ILE A 38 7.25 -23.75 19.96
N SER A 39 7.04 -22.63 19.27
CA SER A 39 7.77 -22.26 18.05
C SER A 39 8.07 -20.77 18.04
N HIS A 40 9.17 -20.38 17.41
CA HIS A 40 9.54 -18.98 17.23
C HIS A 40 8.44 -18.24 16.45
N LEU A 41 7.78 -17.29 17.11
CA LEU A 41 6.83 -16.41 16.44
C LEU A 41 7.58 -15.48 15.49
N PRO A 42 7.09 -15.27 14.25
CA PRO A 42 7.67 -14.28 13.36
C PRO A 42 7.54 -12.88 13.99
N GLN A 43 8.46 -11.98 13.62
CA GLN A 43 8.41 -10.61 14.09
C GLN A 43 7.12 -9.95 13.57
N LEU A 44 6.34 -9.38 14.50
CA LEU A 44 5.12 -8.68 14.15
C LEU A 44 5.43 -7.50 13.24
N LYS A 45 4.64 -7.36 12.17
CA LYS A 45 4.78 -6.25 11.25
C LYS A 45 4.10 -5.01 11.81
N ASP A 46 4.75 -3.85 11.64
CA ASP A 46 4.16 -2.56 12.01
C ASP A 46 2.88 -2.28 11.22
N LYS A 47 1.88 -1.72 11.92
CA LYS A 47 0.61 -1.32 11.31
C LYS A 47 0.85 -0.21 10.27
N PRO A 48 0.40 -0.39 9.01
CA PRO A 48 0.46 0.66 8.01
C PRO A 48 -0.26 1.92 8.50
N ASN A 49 0.45 3.04 8.51
CA ASN A 49 -0.05 4.34 8.97
C ASN A 49 0.28 5.44 7.95
N TYR A 50 -0.27 6.64 8.19
CA TYR A 50 -0.06 7.80 7.33
C TYR A 50 1.41 8.18 7.16
N TYR A 51 2.22 8.08 8.23
CA TYR A 51 3.63 8.46 8.18
C TYR A 51 4.45 7.46 7.35
N ASN A 52 4.18 6.17 7.48
CA ASN A 52 4.79 5.12 6.65
C ASN A 52 4.51 5.39 5.18
N GLN A 53 3.25 5.73 4.86
CA GLN A 53 2.86 6.10 3.51
C GLN A 53 3.60 7.35 3.01
N LYS A 54 3.57 8.45 3.78
CA LYS A 54 4.22 9.71 3.43
C LYS A 54 5.72 9.54 3.18
N LYS A 55 6.38 8.63 3.91
CA LYS A 55 7.80 8.30 3.74
C LYS A 55 8.10 7.58 2.42
N GLN A 56 7.16 6.80 1.87
CA GLN A 56 7.35 6.08 0.61
C GLN A 56 7.20 6.99 -0.64
N LEU A 57 6.37 8.03 -0.53
CA LEU A 57 6.03 8.89 -1.68
C LEU A 57 7.24 9.55 -2.38
N PRO A 58 8.25 10.08 -1.68
CA PRO A 58 9.42 10.69 -2.33
C PRO A 58 10.16 9.71 -3.25
N GLU A 59 10.35 8.47 -2.84
CA GLU A 59 11.05 7.47 -3.64
C GLU A 59 10.20 6.99 -4.83
N LEU A 60 8.90 6.76 -4.60
CA LEU A 60 7.98 6.37 -5.67
C LEU A 60 7.84 7.44 -6.77
N LYS A 61 8.00 8.71 -6.41
CA LYS A 61 7.92 9.82 -7.38
C LYS A 61 9.19 10.03 -8.20
N LYS A 62 10.33 9.45 -7.79
CA LYS A 62 11.58 9.51 -8.55
C LYS A 62 11.67 8.43 -9.62
N ALA A 63 10.88 7.35 -9.49
CA ALA A 63 10.97 6.17 -10.33
C ALA A 63 9.68 5.93 -11.12
N ILE A 64 9.83 5.32 -12.30
CA ILE A 64 8.71 4.75 -13.04
C ILE A 64 8.34 3.43 -12.35
N VAL A 65 7.08 3.28 -11.99
CA VAL A 65 6.57 2.08 -11.32
C VAL A 65 5.97 1.15 -12.35
N GLU A 66 6.53 -0.05 -12.48
CA GLU A 66 5.96 -1.10 -13.31
C GLU A 66 4.87 -1.90 -12.57
N VAL A 67 3.71 -2.04 -13.20
CA VAL A 67 2.60 -2.85 -12.70
C VAL A 67 2.83 -4.30 -13.08
N LYS A 68 3.30 -5.11 -12.13
CA LYS A 68 3.63 -6.53 -12.35
C LYS A 68 2.60 -7.36 -13.11
N HIS A 69 1.31 -7.13 -12.91
CA HIS A 69 0.26 -7.92 -13.56
C HIS A 69 0.05 -7.54 -15.03
N SER A 70 0.23 -6.25 -15.38
CA SER A 70 -0.13 -5.71 -16.69
C SER A 70 1.07 -5.21 -17.51
N GLY A 71 2.27 -5.14 -16.94
CA GLY A 71 3.47 -4.55 -17.57
C GLY A 71 3.37 -3.04 -17.80
N GLU A 72 2.37 -2.38 -17.20
CA GLU A 72 2.13 -0.94 -17.41
C GLU A 72 3.11 -0.10 -16.60
N HIS A 73 3.60 0.98 -17.20
CA HIS A 73 4.49 1.94 -16.55
C HIS A 73 3.71 3.13 -16.01
N LEU A 74 3.76 3.35 -14.69
CA LEU A 74 3.09 4.43 -14.00
C LEU A 74 4.11 5.45 -13.49
N ASP A 75 3.94 6.70 -13.92
CA ASP A 75 4.75 7.82 -13.47
C ASP A 75 4.02 8.60 -12.37
N PHE A 76 4.43 8.37 -11.13
CA PHE A 76 3.84 9.01 -9.95
C PHE A 76 4.19 10.49 -9.82
N SER A 77 5.20 10.99 -10.55
CA SER A 77 5.59 12.40 -10.50
C SER A 77 4.46 13.32 -10.99
N GLN A 78 3.59 12.81 -11.87
CA GLN A 78 2.50 13.55 -12.48
C GLN A 78 1.36 13.89 -11.52
N VAL A 79 1.20 13.14 -10.42
CA VAL A 79 0.10 13.32 -9.46
C VAL A 79 0.61 14.04 -8.23
N TYR A 80 -0.11 15.06 -7.74
CA TYR A 80 0.27 15.76 -6.52
C TYR A 80 0.29 14.83 -5.30
N SER A 81 1.25 15.04 -4.40
CA SER A 81 1.41 14.18 -3.22
C SER A 81 0.20 14.24 -2.29
N THR A 82 -0.50 15.38 -2.26
CA THR A 82 -1.76 15.57 -1.52
C THR A 82 -2.84 14.61 -2.00
N VAL A 83 -3.04 14.52 -3.33
CA VAL A 83 -4.02 13.60 -3.92
C VAL A 83 -3.69 12.15 -3.55
N LEU A 84 -2.42 11.74 -3.60
CA LEU A 84 -2.00 10.39 -3.22
C LEU A 84 -2.18 10.11 -1.72
N GLN A 85 -2.07 11.13 -0.88
CA GLN A 85 -2.35 11.03 0.56
C GLN A 85 -3.86 10.90 0.81
N ASP A 86 -4.69 11.66 0.10
CA ASP A 86 -6.15 11.57 0.20
C ASP A 86 -6.67 10.19 -0.23
N VAL A 87 -6.08 9.60 -1.27
CA VAL A 87 -6.39 8.22 -1.71
C VAL A 87 -6.10 7.20 -0.60
N TRP A 88 -5.08 7.41 0.21
CA TRP A 88 -4.82 6.52 1.36
C TRP A 88 -5.86 6.71 2.47
N MET A 89 -6.26 7.95 2.71
CA MET A 89 -7.33 8.26 3.65
C MET A 89 -8.65 7.63 3.21
N SER A 90 -8.98 7.64 1.91
CA SER A 90 -10.19 6.98 1.39
C SER A 90 -10.13 5.45 1.45
N ALA A 91 -8.93 4.87 1.38
CA ALA A 91 -8.74 3.43 1.61
C ALA A 91 -9.01 3.03 3.07
N ARG A 92 -9.03 3.96 4.02
CA ARG A 92 -9.27 3.70 5.45
C ARG A 92 -10.72 3.23 5.64
N VAL A 93 -10.91 1.91 5.60
CA VAL A 93 -12.17 1.27 5.97
C VAL A 93 -12.38 1.52 7.46
N ASN A 94 -13.53 2.11 7.81
CA ASN A 94 -13.98 2.32 9.19
C ASN A 94 -14.17 1.00 9.92
#